data_AF-A0A928ZEG7-F1
#
_entry.id   AF-A0A928ZEG7-F1
#
_cell.length_a   1.000
_cell.length_b   1.000
_cell.length_c   1.000
_cell.angle_alpha   90.00
_cell.angle_beta   90.00
_cell.angle_gamma   90.00
#
_symmetry.space_group_name_H-M   'P 1'
#
loop_
_entity.id
_entity.type
_entity.pdbx_description
1 polymer ?
#
loop_
_entity_poly.entity_id
_entity_poly.type
_entity_poly.pdbx_seq_one_letter_code
_entity_poly.pdbx_strand_id
1 'polypeptide(L)' 'MSLSKAEAKQLLERMIFDDQAPQQWIEDVWGLTPMLGDSAAKLYEAFEALIECCPADKLDSLLQTYLQEQMDS' A
#
# COMPACT_ATOMS: atom_id res chain seq x y z
N MET A 1 -15.02 12.98 7.92
CA MET A 1 -15.30 12.58 6.53
C MET A 1 -14.63 11.24 6.36
N SER A 2 -15.39 10.16 6.22
CA SER A 2 -14.79 8.83 6.07
C SER A 2 -14.18 8.76 4.67
N LEU A 3 -12.88 8.47 4.56
CA LEU A 3 -12.25 8.23 3.27
C LEU A 3 -12.96 7.07 2.57
N SER A 4 -13.13 7.21 1.26
CA SER A 4 -13.59 6.08 0.45
C SER A 4 -12.52 5.01 0.43
N LYS A 5 -12.93 3.74 0.37
CA LYS A 5 -12.01 2.59 0.25
C LYS A 5 -10.96 2.77 -0.87
N ALA A 6 -11.38 3.38 -1.99
CA ALA A 6 -10.50 3.69 -3.11
C ALA A 6 -9.45 4.75 -2.76
N GLU A 7 -9.84 5.82 -2.06
CA GLU A 7 -8.92 6.86 -1.60
C GLU A 7 -7.93 6.30 -0.58
N ALA A 8 -8.41 5.44 0.33
CA ALA A 8 -7.57 4.79 1.31
C ALA A 8 -6.55 3.85 0.65
N LYS A 9 -6.98 3.10 -0.37
CA LYS A 9 -6.08 2.29 -1.20
C LYS A 9 -5.02 3.17 -1.85
N GLN A 10 -5.40 4.25 -2.53
CA GLN A 10 -4.44 5.12 -3.23
C GLN A 10 -3.43 5.78 -2.29
N LEU A 11 -3.84 6.19 -1.09
CA LEU A 11 -2.92 6.72 -0.07
C LEU A 11 -1.93 5.68 0.41
N LEU A 12 -2.40 4.46 0.70
CA LEU A 12 -1.53 3.36 1.08
C LEU A 12 -0.59 2.96 -0.06
N GLU A 13 -1.07 2.94 -1.30
CA GLU A 13 -0.23 2.74 -2.48
C GLU A 13 0.86 3.81 -2.57
N ARG A 14 0.53 5.09 -2.35
CA ARG A 14 1.55 6.15 -2.30
C ARG A 14 2.50 6.04 -1.11
N MET A 15 2.07 5.48 0.02
CA MET A 15 2.97 5.25 1.16
C MET A 15 3.94 4.10 0.91
N ILE A 16 3.49 3.03 0.23
CA ILE A 16 4.29 1.82 0.00
C ILE A 16 5.15 1.96 -1.26
N PHE A 17 4.57 2.52 -2.32
CA PHE A 17 5.15 2.61 -3.65
C PHE A 17 5.50 4.05 -4.05
N ASP A 18 5.37 5.04 -3.16
CA ASP A 18 5.72 6.44 -3.45
C ASP A 18 4.95 6.96 -4.70
N ASP A 19 5.63 7.61 -5.66
CA ASP A 19 5.04 8.06 -6.93
C ASP A 19 5.10 7.02 -8.08
N GLN A 20 5.49 5.77 -7.83
CA GLN A 20 5.52 4.71 -8.86
C GLN A 20 4.31 3.76 -8.77
N ALA A 21 3.89 3.26 -9.94
CA ALA A 21 2.86 2.24 -10.00
C ALA A 21 3.36 0.93 -9.35
N PRO A 22 2.50 0.16 -8.65
CA PRO A 22 2.92 -1.07 -7.98
C PRO A 22 3.57 -2.09 -8.93
N GLN A 23 3.07 -2.19 -10.16
CA GLN A 23 3.67 -3.04 -11.21
C GLN A 23 5.08 -2.59 -11.58
N GLN A 24 5.29 -1.28 -11.76
CA GLN A 24 6.60 -0.72 -12.07
C GLN A 24 7.58 -0.97 -10.92
N TRP A 25 7.13 -0.82 -9.68
CA TRP A 25 7.93 -1.13 -8.49
C TRP A 25 8.34 -2.60 -8.44
N ILE A 26 7.42 -3.53 -8.69
CA ILE A 26 7.73 -4.97 -8.72
C ILE A 26 8.77 -5.26 -9.81
N GLU A 27 8.62 -4.67 -11.01
CA GLU A 27 9.58 -4.84 -12.10
C GLU A 27 10.96 -4.28 -11.76
N ASP A 28 11.04 -3.12 -11.12
CA ASP A 28 12.29 -2.53 -10.66
C ASP A 28 12.96 -3.39 -9.57
N VAL A 29 12.18 -3.93 -8.63
CA VAL A 29 12.68 -4.85 -7.60
C VAL A 29 13.16 -6.17 -8.23
N TRP A 30 12.46 -6.68 -9.26
CA TRP A 30 12.91 -7.83 -10.03
C TRP A 30 14.23 -7.56 -10.79
N GLY A 31 14.39 -6.34 -11.31
CA GLY A 31 15.62 -5.89 -11.95
C GLY A 31 16.83 -5.83 -11.00
N LEU A 32 16.59 -5.58 -9.70
CA LEU A 32 17.63 -5.63 -8.67
C LEU A 32 17.96 -7.07 -8.27
N THR A 33 16.95 -7.84 -7.89
CA THR A 33 17.11 -9.28 -7.58
C THR A 33 15.83 -10.06 -7.86
N PRO A 34 15.90 -11.18 -8.60
CA PRO A 34 14.73 -11.98 -8.94
C PRO A 34 13.97 -12.49 -7.70
N MET A 35 14.71 -12.88 -6.65
CA MET A 35 14.10 -13.34 -5.39
C MET A 35 13.28 -12.27 -4.69
N LEU A 36 13.73 -11.01 -4.69
CA LEU A 36 12.98 -9.94 -4.02
C LEU A 36 11.75 -9.52 -4.82
N GLY A 37 11.76 -9.61 -6.16
CA GLY A 37 10.58 -9.23 -6.92
C GLY A 37 9.44 -10.27 -6.85
N ASP A 38 9.75 -11.56 -6.65
CA ASP A 38 8.73 -12.56 -6.27
C ASP A 38 8.11 -12.22 -4.91
N SER A 39 8.93 -11.76 -3.96
CA SER A 39 8.43 -11.28 -2.65
C SER A 39 7.61 -9.99 -2.80
N ALA A 40 8.02 -9.07 -3.66
CA ALA A 40 7.32 -7.83 -3.96
C ALA A 40 5.93 -8.07 -4.57
N ALA A 41 5.84 -8.97 -5.55
CA ALA A 41 4.58 -9.38 -6.16
C ALA A 41 3.61 -9.96 -5.11
N LYS A 42 4.10 -10.88 -4.26
CA LYS A 42 3.30 -11.45 -3.16
C LYS A 42 2.86 -10.39 -2.13
N LEU A 43 3.70 -9.40 -1.86
CA LEU A 43 3.37 -8.28 -0.98
C LEU A 43 2.23 -7.44 -1.55
N TYR A 44 2.29 -7.14 -2.84
CA TYR A 44 1.24 -6.40 -3.54
C TYR A 44 -0.08 -7.20 -3.60
N GLU A 45 -0.02 -8.50 -3.92
CA GLU A 45 -1.21 -9.36 -3.90
C GLU A 45 -1.83 -9.45 -2.49
N ALA A 46 -1.01 -9.60 -1.45
CA ALA A 46 -1.49 -9.60 -0.07
C ALA A 46 -2.08 -8.24 0.32
N PHE A 47 -1.49 -7.13 -0.14
CA PHE A 47 -2.02 -5.80 0.05
C PHE A 47 -3.39 -5.65 -0.62
N GLU A 48 -3.55 -6.00 -1.90
CA GLU A 48 -4.83 -5.94 -2.58
C GLU A 48 -5.90 -6.81 -1.89
N ALA A 49 -5.54 -8.02 -1.48
CA ALA A 49 -6.45 -8.90 -0.73
C ALA A 49 -6.86 -8.31 0.63
N LEU A 50 -5.94 -7.66 1.34
CA LEU A 50 -6.22 -6.98 2.61
C LEU A 50 -7.13 -5.78 2.41
N ILE A 51 -6.89 -4.98 1.37
CA ILE A 51 -7.77 -3.87 0.99
C ILE A 51 -9.15 -4.43 0.64
N GLU A 52 -9.25 -5.44 -0.20
CA GLU A 52 -10.53 -6.04 -0.60
C GLU A 52 -11.32 -6.59 0.60
N CYS A 53 -10.65 -7.26 1.53
CA CYS A 53 -11.25 -7.82 2.74
C CYS A 53 -11.59 -6.75 3.81
N CYS A 54 -10.85 -5.64 3.87
CA CYS A 54 -11.06 -4.61 4.89
C CYS A 54 -12.26 -3.69 4.56
N PRO A 55 -13.09 -3.36 5.57
CA PRO A 55 -14.10 -2.32 5.45
C PRO A 55 -13.45 -0.92 5.49
N ALA A 56 -14.07 0.04 4.79
CA ALA A 56 -13.55 1.41 4.65
C ALA A 56 -13.28 2.09 6.00
N ASP A 57 -14.14 1.89 7.00
CA ASP A 57 -13.97 2.45 8.37
C ASP A 57 -12.67 2.02 9.05
N LYS A 58 -12.28 0.74 8.90
CA LYS A 58 -11.03 0.24 9.47
C LYS A 58 -9.82 0.78 8.72
N LEU A 59 -9.93 0.89 7.40
CA LEU A 59 -8.91 1.48 6.54
C LEU A 59 -8.68 2.96 6.90
N ASP A 60 -9.75 3.71 7.12
CA ASP A 60 -9.70 5.11 7.57
C ASP A 60 -8.99 5.24 8.93
N SER A 61 -9.37 4.42 9.91
CA SER A 61 -8.72 4.43 11.23
C SER A 61 -7.22 4.08 11.16
N LEU A 62 -6.86 3.12 10.31
CA LEU A 62 -5.47 2.70 10.09
C LEU A 62 -4.65 3.82 9.47
N LEU A 63 -5.20 4.50 8.44
CA LEU A 63 -4.56 5.65 7.80
C LEU A 63 -4.40 6.84 8.74
N GLN A 64 -5.42 7.15 9.54
CA GLN A 64 -5.31 8.20 10.55
C GLN A 64 -4.18 7.91 11.54
N THR A 65 -4.03 6.65 11.96
CA THR A 65 -2.93 6.22 12.83
C THR A 65 -1.58 6.48 12.17
N TYR A 66 -1.39 6.03 10.92
CA TYR A 66 -0.15 6.26 10.17
C TYR A 66 0.16 7.74 9.93
N LEU A 67 -0.86 8.54 9.58
CA LEU A 67 -0.70 9.98 9.38
C LEU A 67 -0.30 10.67 10.68
N GLN A 68 -0.87 10.26 11.81
CA GLN A 68 -0.54 10.80 13.11
C GLN A 68 0.91 10.44 13.51
N GLU A 69 1.34 9.19 13.27
CA GLU A 69 2.74 8.78 13.51
C GLU A 69 3.75 9.53 12.63
N GLN A 70 3.40 9.83 11.37
CA GLN A 70 4.22 10.65 10.48
C GLN A 70 4.31 12.11 10.90
N MET A 71 3.28 12.66 11.55
CA MET A 71 3.28 14.03 12.05
C MET A 71 4.06 14.20 13.37
N ASP A 72 4.19 13.12 14.15
CA ASP A 72 4.93 13.09 15.42
C ASP A 72 6.43 12.71 15.25
N SER A 73 6.90 12.42 14.02
CA SER A 73 8.30 12.02 13.71
C SER A 73 9.18 13.14 13.15
#